data_AF-A0A7R8WT29-F1
#
_entry.id   AF-A0A7R8WT29-F1
#
_cell.length_a   1.000
_cell.length_b   1.000
_cell.length_c   1.000
_cell.angle_alpha   90.00
_cell.angle_beta   90.00
_cell.angle_gamma   90.00
#
_symmetry.space_group_name_H-M   'P 1'
#
loop_
_entity.id
_entity.type
_entity.pdbx_description
1 polymer ?
#
loop_
_entity_poly.entity_id
_entity_poly.type
_entity_poly.pdbx_seq_one_letter_code
_entity_poly.pdbx_strand_id
1 'polypeptide(L)'
;MGLTLLSYATNLFLFTMGRLTIGKPAIIRADAGGYADPLPQALVLTAIVIAFGMTAFVIVLALKARGETGSDHVDGRAPDPVLDDGTPAADALSVLAPAPLSGDKQTEQAQK
;
A
#
# COMPACT_ATOMS: atom_id res chain seq x y z
N MET A 1 1.46 0.97 5.68
CA MET A 1 0.76 0.36 6.83
C MET A 1 0.50 -1.14 6.68
N GLY A 2 0.13 -1.66 5.49
CA GLY A 2 -0.04 -3.12 5.32
C GLY A 2 1.20 -3.95 5.70
N LEU A 3 2.39 -3.51 5.31
CA LEU A 3 3.66 -4.17 5.65
C LEU A 3 3.94 -4.19 7.16
N THR A 4 3.56 -3.14 7.91
CA THR A 4 3.77 -3.10 9.37
C THR A 4 2.83 -4.05 10.09
N LEU A 5 1.56 -4.13 9.66
CA LEU A 5 0.61 -5.11 10.19
C LEU A 5 1.04 -6.55 9.90
N LEU A 6 1.53 -6.83 8.69
CA LEU A 6 2.05 -8.14 8.33
C LEU A 6 3.26 -8.53 9.20
N SER A 7 4.18 -7.59 9.46
CA SER A 7 5.33 -7.83 10.33
C SER A 7 4.92 -8.21 11.75
N TYR A 8 3.94 -7.51 12.34
CA TYR A 8 3.42 -7.87 13.66
C TYR A 8 2.73 -9.24 13.66
N ALA A 9 1.97 -9.56 12.61
CA ALA A 9 1.33 -10.87 12.48
C ALA A 9 2.37 -12.01 12.38
N THR A 10 3.45 -11.82 11.63
CA THR A 10 4.56 -12.79 11.57
C THR A 10 5.25 -12.96 12.91
N ASN A 11 5.50 -11.88 13.65
CA ASN A 11 6.09 -11.95 14.99
C ASN A 11 5.20 -12.73 15.97
N LEU A 12 3.89 -12.47 15.94
CA LEU A 12 2.93 -13.22 16.75
C LEU A 12 2.88 -14.69 16.34
N PHE A 13 2.85 -14.98 15.05
CA PHE A 13 2.87 -16.35 14.52
C PHE A 13 4.09 -17.13 15.01
N LEU A 14 5.29 -16.59 14.87
CA LEU A 14 6.54 -17.21 15.35
C LEU A 14 6.52 -17.45 16.86
N PHE A 15 6.00 -16.50 17.64
CA PHE A 15 5.85 -16.66 19.07
C PHE A 15 4.87 -17.79 19.43
N THR A 16 3.73 -17.88 18.74
CA THR A 16 2.70 -18.91 19.01
C THR A 16 3.13 -20.32 18.63
N MET A 17 3.94 -20.49 17.58
CA MET A 17 4.48 -21.79 17.16
C MET A 17 5.48 -22.37 18.17
N GLY A 18 6.04 -21.52 19.05
CA GLY A 18 7.09 -21.84 20.00
C GLY A 18 6.69 -22.58 21.28
N ARG A 19 5.48 -23.15 21.34
CA ARG A 19 4.88 -23.73 22.57
C ARG A 19 4.89 -22.74 23.75
N LEU A 20 3.87 -21.89 23.81
CA LEU A 20 3.66 -20.97 24.92
C LEU A 20 3.69 -21.70 26.27
N THR A 21 4.67 -21.41 27.10
CA THR A 21 4.68 -21.80 28.51
C THR A 21 4.47 -20.53 29.35
N ILE A 22 3.54 -20.61 30.30
CA ILE A 22 3.14 -19.46 31.12
C ILE A 22 3.98 -19.47 32.39
N GLY A 23 4.46 -18.30 32.81
CA GLY A 23 5.12 -18.12 34.11
C GLY A 23 6.55 -18.65 34.19
N LYS A 24 7.18 -19.03 33.07
CA LYS A 24 8.60 -19.44 33.03
C LYS A 24 9.39 -18.48 32.14
N PRO A 25 10.41 -17.78 32.64
CA PRO A 25 11.26 -16.93 31.81
C PRO A 25 12.17 -17.78 30.91
N ALA A 26 12.61 -17.26 29.76
CA ALA A 26 13.67 -17.90 28.96
C ALA A 26 15.06 -17.40 29.35
N ILE A 27 15.23 -17.00 30.61
CA ILE A 27 16.50 -16.53 31.17
C ILE A 27 16.87 -17.49 32.30
N ILE A 28 18.08 -18.05 32.24
CA ILE A 28 18.56 -19.00 33.24
C ILE A 28 18.83 -18.27 34.58
N ARG A 29 18.17 -18.72 35.65
CA ARG A 29 18.35 -18.20 37.03
C ARG A 29 18.30 -19.33 38.05
N ALA A 30 19.18 -19.28 39.04
CA ALA A 30 19.33 -20.37 40.02
C ALA A 30 18.07 -20.65 40.87
N ASP A 31 17.14 -19.68 40.97
CA ASP A 31 15.89 -19.74 41.73
C ASP A 31 14.65 -20.08 40.88
N ALA A 32 14.80 -20.29 39.57
CA ALA A 32 13.68 -20.50 38.67
C ALA A 32 13.18 -21.96 38.68
N GLY A 33 11.89 -22.16 38.96
CA GLY A 33 11.20 -23.47 38.91
C GLY A 33 11.01 -24.06 37.51
N GLY A 34 11.63 -23.47 36.47
CA GLY A 34 11.61 -23.93 35.09
C GLY A 34 11.78 -22.79 34.07
N TYR A 35 12.03 -23.15 32.82
CA TYR A 35 12.32 -22.21 31.73
C TYR A 35 11.36 -22.36 30.55
N ALA A 36 11.14 -21.25 29.84
CA ALA A 36 10.54 -21.26 28.50
C ALA A 36 11.57 -21.65 27.45
N ASP A 37 11.09 -22.18 26.30
CA ASP A 37 11.95 -22.43 25.15
C ASP A 37 12.56 -21.10 24.67
N PRO A 38 13.90 -20.97 24.65
CA PRO A 38 14.57 -19.74 24.22
C PRO A 38 14.57 -19.56 22.69
N LEU A 39 14.35 -20.62 21.92
CA LEU A 39 14.46 -20.60 20.46
C LEU A 39 13.42 -19.66 19.81
N PRO A 40 12.12 -19.72 20.14
CA PRO A 40 11.12 -18.80 19.60
C PRO A 40 11.40 -17.33 19.95
N GLN A 41 11.96 -17.06 21.13
CA GLN A 41 12.29 -15.70 21.55
C GLN A 41 13.45 -15.11 20.74
N ALA A 42 14.49 -15.91 20.49
CA ALA A 42 15.60 -15.52 19.63
C ALA A 42 15.15 -15.26 18.18
N LEU A 43 14.24 -16.09 17.65
CA LEU A 43 13.67 -15.89 16.32
C LEU A 43 12.84 -14.61 16.21
N VAL A 44 12.03 -14.29 17.23
CA VAL A 44 11.25 -13.05 17.27
C VAL A 44 12.16 -11.82 17.34
N LEU A 45 13.20 -11.83 18.18
CA LEU A 45 14.16 -10.72 18.24
C LEU A 45 14.84 -10.49 16.88
N THR A 46 15.23 -11.58 16.20
CA THR A 46 15.82 -11.53 14.86
C THR A 46 14.84 -10.94 13.85
N ALA A 47 13.58 -11.39 13.86
CA ALA A 47 12.54 -10.89 12.97
C ALA A 47 12.25 -9.40 13.19
N ILE A 48 12.25 -8.92 14.44
CA ILE A 48 12.06 -7.50 14.77
C ILE A 48 13.19 -6.65 14.17
N VAL A 49 14.45 -7.05 14.34
CA VAL A 49 15.60 -6.28 13.83
C VAL A 49 15.62 -6.22 12.31
N ILE A 50 15.32 -7.34 11.63
CA ILE A 50 15.20 -7.38 10.17
C ILE A 50 14.05 -6.46 9.71
N ALA A 51 12.88 -6.56 10.34
CA ALA A 51 11.73 -5.74 10.00
C ALA A 51 12.00 -4.24 10.19
N PHE A 52 12.72 -3.86 11.25
CA PHE A 52 13.15 -2.49 11.47
C PHE A 52 14.07 -1.99 10.34
N GLY A 53 15.10 -2.76 9.99
CA GLY A 53 16.02 -2.42 8.90
C GLY A 53 15.32 -2.29 7.55
N MET A 54 14.44 -3.25 7.22
CA MET A 54 13.64 -3.22 6.00
C MET A 54 12.68 -2.03 5.96
N THR A 55 12.06 -1.68 7.08
CA THR A 55 11.16 -0.53 7.16
C THR A 55 11.92 0.78 6.96
N ALA A 56 13.09 0.94 7.60
CA ALA A 56 13.94 2.11 7.39
C ALA A 56 14.38 2.23 5.93
N PHE A 57 14.79 1.13 5.31
CA PHE A 57 15.17 1.09 3.90
C PHE A 57 14.00 1.50 2.98
N VAL A 58 12.81 0.93 3.18
CA VAL A 58 11.61 1.28 2.40
C VAL A 58 11.24 2.76 2.58
N ILE A 59 11.35 3.31 3.79
CA ILE A 59 11.07 4.74 4.04
C ILE A 59 12.06 5.60 3.27
N VAL A 60 13.36 5.28 3.28
CA VAL A 60 14.37 6.02 2.52
C VAL A 60 14.09 5.95 1.02
N LEU A 61 13.74 4.77 0.50
CA LEU A 61 13.35 4.62 -0.91
C LEU A 61 12.08 5.42 -1.25
N ALA A 62 11.06 5.40 -0.40
CA ALA A 62 9.85 6.18 -0.61
C ALA A 62 10.17 7.69 -0.62
N LEU A 63 11.04 8.14 0.28
CA LEU A 63 11.46 9.55 0.35
C LEU A 63 12.30 9.97 -0.85
N LYS A 64 13.11 9.05 -1.39
CA LYS A 64 13.87 9.23 -2.63
C LYS A 64 12.93 9.28 -3.84
N ALA A 65 12.01 8.32 -3.95
CA ALA A 65 11.03 8.23 -5.03
C ALA A 65 10.16 9.49 -5.09
N ARG A 66 9.57 9.94 -3.97
CA ARG A 66 8.77 11.19 -3.96
C ARG A 66 9.60 12.43 -4.31
N GLY A 67 10.89 12.42 -3.99
CA GLY A 67 11.80 13.51 -4.37
C GLY A 67 12.09 13.56 -5.86
N GLU A 68 12.03 12.43 -6.55
CA GLU A 68 12.29 12.31 -8.00
C GLU A 68 11.02 12.43 -8.85
N THR A 69 9.90 11.85 -8.39
CA THR A 69 8.65 11.80 -9.14
C THR A 69 7.68 12.92 -8.76
N GLY A 70 7.79 13.48 -7.56
CA GLY A 70 6.79 14.40 -7.00
C GLY A 70 5.42 13.75 -6.74
N SER A 71 5.29 12.44 -6.93
CA SER A 71 4.03 11.69 -6.85
C SER A 71 4.19 10.46 -5.95
N ASP A 72 3.20 10.21 -5.10
CA ASP A 72 3.10 9.00 -4.26
C ASP A 72 2.23 7.91 -4.92
N HIS A 73 1.82 8.11 -6.18
CA HIS A 73 1.08 7.10 -6.92
C HIS A 73 1.97 5.91 -7.25
N VAL A 74 1.49 4.72 -6.90
CA VAL A 74 2.22 3.45 -7.08
C VAL A 74 2.45 3.07 -8.54
N ASP A 75 1.65 3.61 -9.46
CA ASP A 75 1.76 3.35 -10.89
C ASP A 75 2.68 4.34 -11.63
N GLY A 76 3.26 5.30 -10.90
CA GLY A 76 4.23 6.26 -11.43
C GLY A 76 3.64 7.28 -12.42
N ARG A 77 2.32 7.36 -12.56
CA ARG A 77 1.69 8.34 -13.45
C ARG A 77 1.56 9.70 -12.76
N ALA A 78 1.68 10.76 -13.56
CA ALA A 78 1.25 12.08 -13.14
C ALA A 78 -0.28 12.07 -12.97
N PRO A 79 -0.84 12.82 -12.00
CA PRO A 79 -2.29 12.97 -11.89
C PRO A 79 -2.87 13.47 -13.20
N ASP A 80 -4.00 12.90 -13.64
CA ASP A 80 -4.70 13.41 -14.82
C ASP A 80 -5.05 14.89 -14.62
N PRO A 81 -4.88 15.75 -15.63
CA PRO A 81 -5.28 17.13 -15.53
C PRO A 81 -6.79 17.19 -15.27
N VAL A 82 -7.16 17.75 -14.13
CA VAL A 82 -8.54 18.06 -13.78
C VAL A 82 -8.80 19.51 -14.17
N LEU A 83 -9.86 19.75 -14.95
CA LEU A 83 -10.30 21.11 -15.29
C LEU A 83 -10.84 21.82 -14.03
N ASP A 84 -10.95 23.14 -14.06
CA ASP A 84 -11.39 23.98 -12.91
C ASP A 84 -12.82 23.64 -12.42
N ASP A 85 -13.61 22.98 -13.26
CA ASP A 85 -14.95 22.47 -12.95
C ASP A 85 -14.97 21.03 -12.40
N GLY A 86 -13.81 20.42 -12.19
CA GLY A 86 -13.67 19.07 -11.66
C GLY A 86 -13.73 17.95 -12.71
N THR A 87 -13.87 18.28 -14.00
CA THR A 87 -13.96 17.28 -15.06
C THR A 87 -12.57 16.76 -15.44
N PRO A 88 -12.34 15.43 -15.55
CA PRO A 88 -11.10 14.90 -16.09
C PRO A 88 -10.89 15.38 -17.54
N ALA A 89 -9.71 15.91 -17.86
CA ALA A 89 -9.42 16.41 -19.22
C ALA A 89 -9.52 15.31 -20.29
N ALA A 90 -9.33 14.04 -19.91
CA ALA A 90 -9.54 12.89 -20.78
C ALA A 90 -11.02 12.76 -21.24
N ASP A 91 -11.97 13.09 -20.38
CA ASP A 91 -13.40 13.07 -20.69
C ASP A 91 -13.80 14.30 -21.50
N ALA A 92 -13.16 15.45 -21.31
CA ALA A 92 -13.44 16.68 -22.06
C ALA A 92 -13.20 16.52 -23.58
N LEU A 93 -12.19 15.74 -23.99
CA LEU A 93 -11.93 15.45 -25.40
C LEU A 93 -13.01 14.57 -26.05
N SER A 94 -13.71 13.74 -25.26
CA SER A 94 -14.84 12.93 -25.73
C SER A 94 -16.14 13.74 -25.89
N VAL A 95 -16.29 14.82 -25.12
CA VAL A 95 -17.47 15.71 -25.14
C VAL A 95 -17.41 16.70 -26.31
N LEU A 96 -16.23 16.98 -26.86
CA LEU A 96 -16.06 17.83 -28.06
C LEU A 96 -16.28 17.07 -29.39
N ALA A 97 -16.97 15.92 -29.38
CA ALA A 97 -17.52 15.38 -30.62
C ALA A 97 -18.73 16.25 -31.03
N PRO A 98 -18.70 16.96 -32.18
CA PRO A 98 -19.84 17.78 -32.59
C PRO A 98 -21.07 16.88 -32.71
N ALA A 99 -22.17 17.29 -32.08
CA ALA A 99 -23.47 16.64 -32.24
C ALA A 99 -23.73 16.39 -33.73
N PRO A 100 -24.23 15.21 -34.14
CA PRO A 100 -24.60 15.00 -35.52
C PRO A 100 -25.60 16.08 -35.87
N LEU A 101 -25.25 16.93 -36.84
CA LEU A 101 -26.14 17.94 -37.39
C LEU A 101 -27.44 17.20 -37.73
N SER A 102 -28.51 17.54 -37.02
CA SER A 102 -29.85 17.05 -37.31
C SER A 102 -30.13 17.44 -38.75
N GLY A 103 -29.98 16.49 -39.67
CA GLY A 103 -30.17 16.71 -41.09
C GLY A 103 -31.53 17.35 -41.31
N ASP A 104 -31.50 18.55 -41.88
CA ASP A 104 -32.67 19.28 -42.30
C ASP A 104 -33.54 18.39 -43.19
N LYS A 105 -34.64 17.85 -42.63
CA LYS A 105 -35.72 17.25 -43.41
C LYS A 105 -36.60 18.33 -44.06
N GLN A 106 -36.04 19.45 -44.52
CA GLN A 106 -36.82 20.60 -44.99
C GLN A 106 -36.54 21.10 -46.41
N THR A 107 -35.69 20.45 -47.21
CA THR A 107 -35.52 20.85 -48.62
C THR A 107 -36.28 20.00 -49.65
N GLU A 108 -37.03 18.97 -49.24
CA GLU A 108 -37.88 18.17 -50.14
C GLU A 108 -39.38 18.45 -49.97
N GLN A 109 -39.77 19.73 -49.88
CA GLN A 109 -41.17 20.15 -50.08
C GLN A 109 -41.31 21.34 -51.04
N ALA A 110 -40.23 21.82 -51.67
CA ALA A 110 -40.28 22.96 -52.59
C ALA A 110 -40.12 22.61 -54.08
N GLN A 111 -39.99 21.34 -54.45
CA GLN A 111 -39.87 20.98 -55.86
C GLN A 111 -40.44 19.59 -56.16
N LYS A 112 -41.78 19.52 -56.28
CA LYS A 112 -42.56 18.90 -57.37
C LYS A 112 -43.87 18.28 -56.89
#